data_AF-A0A7D7ZUB9-F1
#
_entry.id   AF-A0A7D7ZUB9-F1
#
_cell.length_a   1.000
_cell.length_b   1.000
_cell.length_c   1.000
_cell.angle_alpha   90.00
_cell.angle_beta   90.00
_cell.angle_gamma   90.00
#
_symmetry.space_group_name_H-M   'P 1'
#
loop_
_entity.id
_entity.type
_entity.pdbx_description
1 polymer ?
#
loop_
_entity_poly.entity_id
_entity_poly.type
_entity_poly.pdbx_seq_one_letter_code
_entity_poly.pdbx_strand_id
1 'polypeptide(L)'
;MGNSINVKELISKRYGKEGSKEREEFRENAFSYYFGEIIKNRRKELQMSQENLAKKIGKKRPYISRIENGEDIRLSNFTLLANALGLSIQLTVE
;
A
#
# COMPACT_ATOMS: atom_id res chain seq x y z
N MET A 1 -1.40 -30.80 -21.36
CA MET A 1 -0.70 -30.61 -20.07
C MET A 1 -0.43 -29.13 -19.95
N GLY A 2 -1.09 -28.43 -19.02
CA GLY A 2 -0.94 -26.98 -18.89
C GLY A 2 0.43 -26.66 -18.31
N ASN A 3 1.21 -25.81 -18.98
CA ASN A 3 2.48 -25.32 -18.45
C ASN A 3 2.22 -24.57 -17.15
N SER A 4 2.66 -25.13 -16.03
CA SER A 4 2.70 -24.43 -14.75
C SER A 4 3.81 -23.38 -14.81
N ILE A 5 3.45 -22.11 -14.74
CA ILE A 5 4.42 -21.02 -14.69
C ILE A 5 4.86 -20.83 -13.23
N ASN A 6 6.16 -20.93 -12.97
CA ASN A 6 6.72 -20.57 -11.68
C ASN A 6 6.73 -19.04 -11.54
N VAL A 7 5.96 -18.51 -10.59
CA VAL A 7 5.84 -17.07 -10.35
C VAL A 7 7.19 -16.44 -9.97
N LYS A 8 8.01 -17.12 -9.17
CA LYS A 8 9.34 -16.59 -8.78
C LYS A 8 10.24 -16.42 -9.99
N GLU A 9 10.22 -17.38 -10.91
CA GLU A 9 10.99 -17.31 -12.17
C GLU A 9 10.47 -16.20 -13.07
N LEU A 10 9.15 -16.07 -13.21
CA LEU A 10 8.54 -15.01 -14.03
C LEU A 10 8.91 -13.61 -13.52
N ILE A 11 8.81 -13.38 -12.20
CA ILE A 11 9.17 -12.09 -11.62
C ILE A 11 10.68 -11.86 -11.78
N SER A 12 11.51 -12.90 -11.63
CA SER A 12 12.97 -12.79 -11.82
C SER A 12 13.36 -12.45 -13.24
N LYS A 13 12.65 -13.00 -14.23
CA LYS A 13 12.83 -12.69 -15.64
C LYS A 13 12.44 -11.25 -15.97
N ARG A 14 11.41 -10.70 -15.31
CA ARG A 14 10.85 -9.38 -15.64
C ARG A 14 11.46 -8.22 -14.85
N TYR A 15 11.86 -8.47 -13.61
CA TYR A 15 12.27 -7.43 -12.65
C TYR A 15 13.61 -7.75 -11.97
N GLY A 16 14.41 -8.66 -12.53
CA GLY A 16 15.72 -9.01 -11.97
C GLY A 16 15.65 -9.98 -10.79
N LYS A 17 16.82 -10.52 -10.42
CA LYS A 17 16.98 -11.45 -9.29
C LYS A 17 16.83 -10.72 -7.96
N GLU A 18 16.53 -11.47 -6.90
CA GLU A 18 16.56 -10.94 -5.52
C GLU A 18 17.89 -10.25 -5.21
N GLY A 19 17.82 -9.06 -4.61
CA GLY A 19 18.99 -8.21 -4.32
C GLY A 19 19.47 -7.34 -5.49
N SER A 20 18.92 -7.47 -6.70
CA SER A 20 19.23 -6.54 -7.79
C SER A 20 18.49 -5.20 -7.61
N LYS A 21 19.05 -4.12 -8.14
CA LYS A 21 18.44 -2.78 -8.04
C LYS A 21 17.02 -2.75 -8.61
N GLU A 22 16.82 -3.36 -9.77
CA GLU A 22 15.51 -3.44 -10.45
C GLU A 22 14.51 -4.22 -9.60
N ARG A 23 14.98 -5.26 -8.90
CA ARG A 23 14.14 -6.05 -8.01
C ARG A 23 13.75 -5.27 -6.77
N GLU A 24 14.69 -4.54 -6.18
CA GLU A 24 14.39 -3.68 -5.03
C GLU A 24 13.37 -2.60 -5.39
N GLU A 25 13.55 -1.91 -6.52
CA GLU A 25 12.60 -0.92 -7.01
C GLU A 25 11.21 -1.53 -7.29
N PHE A 26 11.16 -2.73 -7.87
CA PHE A 26 9.89 -3.46 -8.04
C PHE A 26 9.23 -3.77 -6.69
N ARG A 27 9.99 -4.21 -5.68
CA ARG A 27 9.45 -4.50 -4.34
C ARG A 27 8.93 -3.24 -3.65
N GLU A 28 9.67 -2.13 -3.71
CA GLU A 28 9.24 -0.85 -3.13
C GLU A 28 7.94 -0.34 -3.75
N ASN A 29 7.81 -0.45 -5.08
CA ASN A 29 6.59 -0.08 -5.79
C ASN A 29 5.41 -1.02 -5.44
N ALA A 30 5.66 -2.33 -5.38
CA ALA A 30 4.65 -3.31 -5.00
C ALA A 30 4.17 -3.08 -3.55
N PHE A 31 5.09 -2.76 -2.63
CA PHE A 31 4.77 -2.44 -1.25
C PHE A 31 3.91 -1.17 -1.15
N SER A 32 4.29 -0.12 -1.89
CA SER A 32 3.54 1.13 -1.94
C SER A 32 2.11 0.94 -2.47
N TYR A 33 1.96 0.18 -3.55
CA TYR A 33 0.65 -0.19 -4.08
C TYR A 33 -0.20 -0.96 -3.07
N TYR A 34 0.39 -2.00 -2.46
CA TYR A 34 -0.29 -2.81 -1.46
C TYR A 34 -0.79 -1.98 -0.28
N PHE A 35 0.01 -1.02 0.17
CA PHE A 35 -0.35 -0.09 1.22
C PHE A 35 -1.57 0.78 0.85
N GLY A 36 -1.57 1.37 -0.34
CA GLY A 36 -2.68 2.18 -0.83
C GLY A 36 -3.99 1.38 -0.87
N GLU A 37 -3.92 0.12 -1.31
CA GLU A 37 -5.07 -0.77 -1.35
C GLU A 37 -5.60 -1.15 0.04
N ILE A 38 -4.75 -1.37 1.06
CA ILE A 38 -5.21 -1.60 2.44
C ILE A 38 -6.08 -0.43 2.93
N ILE A 39 -5.58 0.81 2.78
CA ILE A 39 -6.28 2.02 3.22
C ILE A 39 -7.60 2.18 2.47
N LYS A 40 -7.57 2.02 1.15
CA LYS A 40 -8.74 2.15 0.27
C LYS A 40 -9.81 1.11 0.57
N ASN A 41 -9.43 -0.14 0.76
CA ASN A 41 -10.36 -1.23 1.05
C ASN A 41 -10.99 -1.03 2.42
N ARG A 42 -10.19 -0.74 3.45
CA ARG A 42 -10.73 -0.46 4.79
C ARG A 42 -11.67 0.75 4.80
N ARG A 43 -11.32 1.82 4.07
CA ARG A 43 -12.21 2.98 3.92
C ARG A 43 -13.56 2.60 3.31
N LYS A 44 -13.56 1.76 2.27
CA LYS A 44 -14.78 1.27 1.62
C LYS A 44 -15.61 0.36 2.52
N GLU A 45 -14.99 -0.52 3.29
CA GLU A 45 -15.68 -1.35 4.30
C GLU A 45 -16.43 -0.48 5.31
N LEU A 46 -15.82 0.64 5.73
CA LEU A 46 -16.44 1.63 6.61
C LEU A 46 -17.42 2.57 5.90
N GLN A 47 -17.70 2.33 4.62
CA GLN A 47 -18.61 3.14 3.78
C GLN A 47 -18.24 4.63 3.73
N MET A 48 -16.94 4.95 3.83
CA MET A 48 -16.45 6.33 3.81
C MET A 48 -16.04 6.75 2.39
N SER A 49 -16.39 7.97 1.98
CA SER A 49 -15.77 8.60 0.81
C SER A 49 -14.34 9.06 1.13
N GLN A 50 -13.52 9.32 0.10
CA GLN A 50 -12.20 9.93 0.31
C GLN A 50 -12.31 11.29 1.00
N GLU A 51 -13.36 12.06 0.71
CA GLU A 51 -13.65 13.35 1.34
C GLU A 51 -13.97 13.19 2.84
N ASN A 52 -14.76 12.17 3.21
CA ASN A 52 -15.10 11.89 4.60
C ASN A 52 -13.86 11.51 5.41
N LEU A 53 -13.00 10.65 4.86
CA LEU A 53 -11.75 10.28 5.51
C LEU A 53 -10.82 11.50 5.65
N ALA A 54 -10.69 12.30 4.59
CA ALA A 54 -9.89 13.51 4.61
C ALA A 54 -10.33 14.49 5.72
N LYS A 55 -11.64 14.75 5.83
CA LYS A 55 -12.22 15.58 6.90
C LYS A 55 -11.91 15.02 8.29
N LYS A 56 -12.06 13.70 8.48
CA LYS A 56 -11.79 13.03 9.76
C LYS A 56 -10.34 13.21 10.25
N ILE A 57 -9.39 13.32 9.32
CA ILE A 57 -7.97 13.50 9.64
C ILE A 57 -7.45 14.94 9.44
N GLY A 58 -8.34 15.90 9.17
CA GLY A 58 -7.95 17.30 8.95
C GLY A 58 -7.08 17.53 7.70
N LYS A 59 -7.31 16.76 6.63
CA LYS A 59 -6.60 16.87 5.34
C LYS A 59 -7.58 17.15 4.19
N LYS A 60 -7.05 17.45 3.01
CA LYS A 60 -7.82 17.65 1.77
C LYS A 60 -7.98 16.31 1.03
N ARG A 61 -9.09 16.10 0.31
CA ARG A 61 -9.33 14.88 -0.49
C ARG A 61 -8.18 14.41 -1.39
N PRO A 62 -7.46 15.30 -2.13
CA PRO A 62 -6.34 14.85 -2.96
C PRO A 62 -5.23 14.15 -2.19
N TYR A 63 -5.06 14.46 -0.91
CA TYR A 63 -4.11 13.76 -0.05
C TYR A 63 -4.51 12.29 0.14
N ILE A 64 -5.79 11.99 0.40
CA ILE A 64 -6.29 10.61 0.48
C ILE A 64 -6.11 9.90 -0.87
N SER A 65 -6.39 10.58 -1.98
CA SER A 65 -6.21 9.99 -3.31
C SER A 65 -4.75 9.59 -3.59
N ARG A 66 -3.78 10.40 -3.19
CA ARG A 66 -2.36 10.06 -3.34
C ARG A 66 -1.98 8.83 -2.53
N ILE A 67 -2.36 8.80 -1.26
CA ILE A 67 -2.14 7.64 -0.38
C ILE A 67 -2.71 6.35 -0.99
N GLU A 68 -3.96 6.39 -1.47
CA GLU A 68 -4.61 5.23 -2.06
C GLU A 68 -4.02 4.79 -3.41
N ASN A 69 -3.24 5.66 -4.05
CA ASN A 69 -2.47 5.35 -5.26
C ASN A 69 -1.03 4.93 -4.94
N GLY A 70 -0.68 4.78 -3.65
CA GLY A 70 0.66 4.37 -3.22
C GLY A 70 1.67 5.52 -3.08
N GLU A 71 1.21 6.77 -3.12
CA GLU A 71 2.06 7.96 -2.99
C GLU A 71 2.00 8.57 -1.57
N ASP A 72 2.99 9.37 -1.17
CA ASP A 72 3.00 10.11 0.11
C ASP A 72 2.89 9.22 1.38
N ILE A 73 3.32 7.96 1.26
CA ILE A 73 3.35 6.98 2.36
C ILE A 73 4.48 7.35 3.32
N ARG A 74 4.13 8.02 4.42
CA ARG A 74 5.04 8.35 5.52
C ARG A 74 4.50 7.78 6.83
N LEU A 75 5.38 7.32 7.70
CA LEU A 75 4.98 6.67 8.96
C LEU A 75 4.11 7.59 9.83
N SER A 76 4.44 8.89 9.91
CA SER A 76 3.66 9.88 10.67
C SER A 76 2.24 10.09 10.14
N ASN A 77 2.06 9.94 8.83
CA ASN A 77 0.76 10.02 8.16
C ASN A 77 -0.05 8.74 8.34
N PHE A 78 0.63 7.60 8.46
CA PHE A 78 0.01 6.30 8.59
C PHE A 78 -0.70 6.11 9.93
N THR A 79 -0.10 6.54 11.04
CA THR A 79 -0.74 6.44 12.36
C THR A 79 -2.07 7.21 12.42
N LEU A 80 -2.12 8.39 11.78
CA LEU A 80 -3.35 9.18 11.68
C LEU A 80 -4.44 8.47 10.87
N LEU A 81 -4.06 7.87 9.72
CA LEU A 81 -4.98 7.09 8.89
C LEU A 81 -5.46 5.83 9.60
N ALA A 82 -4.56 5.09 10.24
CA ALA A 82 -4.85 3.87 10.96
C ALA A 82 -5.89 4.13 12.06
N ASN A 83 -5.66 5.16 12.89
CA ASN A 83 -6.63 5.58 13.91
C ASN A 83 -7.99 5.97 13.30
N ALA A 84 -8.01 6.72 12.21
CA ALA A 84 -9.25 7.12 11.54
C ALA A 84 -10.02 5.93 10.93
N LEU A 85 -9.32 4.86 10.58
CA LEU A 85 -9.87 3.64 9.97
C LEU A 85 -10.06 2.48 10.96
N GLY A 86 -9.76 2.70 12.25
CA GLY A 86 -9.82 1.66 13.27
C GLY A 86 -8.87 0.49 13.01
N LEU A 87 -7.69 0.78 12.46
CA LEU A 87 -6.61 -0.18 12.25
C LEU A 87 -5.60 -0.09 13.39
N SER A 88 -5.00 -1.22 13.74
CA SER A 88 -3.82 -1.27 14.61
C SER A 88 -2.55 -1.41 13.78
N ILE A 89 -1.45 -0.87 14.29
CA ILE A 89 -0.13 -1.02 13.71
C ILE A 89 0.68 -1.84 14.72
N GLN A 90 1.25 -2.96 14.27
CA GLN A 90 2.11 -3.80 15.08
C GLN A 90 3.50 -3.83 14.45
N LEU A 91 4.50 -3.48 15.26
CA LEU A 91 5.91 -3.64 14.92
C LEU A 91 6.43 -4.82 15.74
N THR A 92 6.85 -5.87 15.06
CA THR A 92 7.45 -7.05 15.70
C THR A 92 8.91 -7.17 15.28
N VAL A 93 9.72 -7.70 16.19
CA VAL A 93 11.06 -8.17 15.83
C VAL A 93 10.86 -9.62 15.38
N GLU A 94 11.45 -9.98 14.24
CA GLU A 94 11.58 -11.40 13.86
C GLU A 94 12.66 -12.08 14.69
#